data_AF-A0A2T2S2N1-F1
#
_entry.id   AF-A0A2T2S2N1-F1
#
_cell.length_a   1.000
_cell.length_b   1.000
_cell.length_c   1.000
_cell.angle_alpha   90.00
_cell.angle_beta   90.00
_cell.angle_gamma   90.00
#
_symmetry.space_group_name_H-M   'P 1'
#
loop_
_entity.id
_entity.type
_entity.pdbx_description
1 polymer ?
#
loop_
_entity_poly.entity_id
_entity_poly.type
_entity_poly.pdbx_seq_one_letter_code
_entity_poly.pdbx_strand_id
1 'polypeptide(L)'
;MAGSSTALARLLLAAGLQGQRLAATQLALLRQVPAWGFDNLLADWVYLRFLQYHGSRGARAATGYDLNPQYFRAIVERDPHFLAAYFYLSPATSLFAGKPQTSVALIGQRLQHIDTSRTPRACYLWVYRGTDQMLFLPGQQAAARSYRNAARCAQQHDSAQMHQLARSARDTARFLRTHPIGDRERANAWAGILRRAPDGATRQRAIRAIERLGGEVTATAGGQLEVQLPPRGAAQRQQPAEPRR
;
A
#
# COMPACT_ATOMS: atom_id res chain seq x y z
N MET A 1 12.19 -2.29 40.60
CA MET A 1 12.36 -1.20 39.60
C MET A 1 11.48 -1.36 38.34
N ALA A 2 10.28 -1.97 38.42
CA ALA A 2 9.42 -2.18 37.24
C ALA A 2 8.42 -1.05 36.93
N GLY A 3 8.22 -0.07 37.83
CA GLY A 3 7.18 0.96 37.71
C GLY A 3 7.47 2.12 36.77
N SER A 4 8.74 2.49 36.56
CA SER A 4 9.11 3.69 35.77
C SER A 4 8.98 3.47 34.26
N SER A 5 9.16 2.23 33.78
CA SER A 5 9.07 1.88 32.35
C SER A 5 7.63 1.91 31.84
N THR A 6 6.67 1.49 32.67
CA THR A 6 5.23 1.46 32.31
C THR A 6 4.61 2.86 32.25
N ALA A 7 5.05 3.78 33.12
CA ALA A 7 4.59 5.16 33.12
C ALA A 7 5.07 5.93 31.88
N LEU A 8 6.34 5.77 31.49
CA LEU A 8 6.91 6.37 30.28
C LEU A 8 6.19 5.86 29.01
N ALA A 9 5.92 4.55 28.92
CA ALA A 9 5.21 3.96 27.80
C ALA A 9 3.77 4.52 27.67
N ARG A 10 3.06 4.71 28.80
CA ARG A 10 1.73 5.32 28.83
C ARG A 10 1.74 6.79 28.40
N LEU A 11 2.73 7.57 28.86
CA LEU A 11 2.90 8.97 28.47
C LEU A 11 3.19 9.12 26.97
N LEU A 12 4.08 8.29 26.42
CA LEU A 12 4.39 8.27 24.98
C LEU A 12 3.17 7.87 24.14
N LEU A 13 2.39 6.88 24.59
CA LEU A 13 1.14 6.50 23.93
C LEU A 13 0.11 7.64 23.95
N ALA A 14 -0.09 8.29 25.10
CA ALA A 14 -1.02 9.40 25.24
C ALA A 14 -0.62 10.60 24.35
N ALA A 15 0.65 10.99 24.35
CA ALA A 15 1.18 12.02 23.48
C ALA A 15 1.03 11.65 21.99
N GLY A 16 1.28 10.38 21.64
CA GLY A 16 1.08 9.86 20.28
C GLY A 16 -0.37 9.93 19.81
N LEU A 17 -1.33 9.55 20.68
CA LEU A 17 -2.76 9.62 20.40
C LEU A 17 -3.24 11.07 20.24
N GLN A 18 -2.77 11.97 21.09
CA GLN A 18 -3.08 13.39 20.99
C GLN A 18 -2.53 14.00 19.70
N GLY A 19 -1.29 13.69 19.34
CA GLY A 19 -0.68 14.09 18.07
C GLY A 19 -1.46 13.55 16.86
N GLN A 20 -1.93 12.31 16.90
CA GLN A 20 -2.76 11.75 15.84
C GLN A 20 -4.12 12.44 15.72
N ARG A 21 -4.79 12.75 16.84
CA ARG A 21 -6.07 13.48 16.85
C ARG A 21 -5.91 14.89 16.26
N LEU A 22 -4.84 15.59 16.63
CA LEU A 22 -4.53 16.89 16.07
C LEU A 22 -4.31 16.81 14.56
N ALA A 23 -3.48 15.85 14.10
CA ALA A 23 -3.23 15.63 12.68
C ALA A 23 -4.52 15.30 11.91
N ALA A 24 -5.39 14.45 12.47
CA ALA A 24 -6.67 14.11 11.87
C ALA A 24 -7.60 15.34 11.75
N THR A 25 -7.67 16.15 12.80
CA THR A 25 -8.49 17.38 12.83
C THR A 25 -8.00 18.39 11.80
N GLN A 26 -6.69 18.64 11.76
CA GLN A 26 -6.09 19.53 10.77
C GLN A 26 -6.30 19.04 9.35
N LEU A 27 -6.14 17.74 9.11
CA LEU A 27 -6.41 17.15 7.79
C LEU A 27 -7.88 17.28 7.39
N ALA A 28 -8.81 17.07 8.33
CA ALA A 28 -10.23 17.25 8.08
C ALA A 28 -10.57 18.70 7.69
N LEU A 29 -9.99 19.68 8.39
CA LEU A 29 -10.14 21.10 8.06
C LEU A 29 -9.55 21.42 6.69
N LEU A 30 -8.29 21.04 6.44
CA LEU A 30 -7.61 21.27 5.15
C LEU A 30 -8.39 20.68 3.96
N ARG A 31 -9.09 19.56 4.17
CA ARG A 31 -9.93 18.97 3.12
C ARG A 31 -11.17 19.79 2.78
N GLN A 32 -11.66 20.62 3.69
CA GLN A 32 -12.85 21.45 3.51
C GLN A 32 -12.51 22.88 3.06
N VAL A 33 -11.25 23.32 3.21
CA VAL A 33 -10.82 24.65 2.75
C VAL A 33 -11.00 24.75 1.24
N PRO A 34 -11.74 25.77 0.75
CA PRO A 34 -11.83 26.04 -0.68
C PRO A 34 -10.47 26.47 -1.21
N ALA A 35 -10.10 25.95 -2.38
CA ALA A 35 -8.78 26.20 -2.96
C ALA A 35 -8.65 27.54 -3.67
N TRP A 36 -9.76 28.16 -4.09
CA TRP A 36 -9.80 29.41 -4.87
C TRP A 36 -8.82 29.42 -6.06
N GLY A 37 -8.66 28.28 -6.73
CA GLY A 37 -7.73 28.09 -7.86
C GLY A 37 -6.33 27.59 -7.49
N PHE A 38 -6.03 27.38 -6.21
CA PHE A 38 -4.72 26.95 -5.70
C PHE A 38 -4.72 25.49 -5.20
N ASP A 39 -5.41 24.59 -5.90
CA ASP A 39 -5.55 23.19 -5.48
C ASP A 39 -4.20 22.48 -5.32
N ASN A 40 -3.26 22.75 -6.22
CA ASN A 40 -1.89 22.21 -6.18
C ASN A 40 -1.11 22.69 -4.94
N LEU A 41 -1.20 23.97 -4.57
CA LEU A 41 -0.54 24.50 -3.38
C LEU A 41 -1.09 23.86 -2.09
N LEU A 42 -2.41 23.68 -2.02
CA LEU A 42 -3.02 22.96 -0.89
C LEU A 42 -2.61 21.48 -0.89
N ALA A 43 -2.50 20.84 -2.06
CA ALA A 43 -2.02 19.47 -2.18
C ALA A 43 -0.57 19.33 -1.70
N ASP A 44 0.32 20.26 -2.07
CA ASP A 44 1.70 20.35 -1.60
C ASP A 44 1.77 20.52 -0.09
N TRP A 45 0.96 21.42 0.47
CA TRP A 45 0.89 21.61 1.92
C TRP A 45 0.46 20.33 2.64
N VAL A 46 -0.60 19.67 2.17
CA VAL A 46 -1.05 18.40 2.73
C VAL A 46 0.03 17.32 2.59
N TYR A 47 0.79 17.31 1.50
CA TYR A 47 1.92 16.39 1.32
C TYR A 47 3.04 16.63 2.33
N LEU A 48 3.41 17.89 2.61
CA LEU A 48 4.38 18.21 3.67
C LEU A 48 3.90 17.77 5.05
N ARG A 49 2.59 17.94 5.35
CA ARG A 49 1.99 17.41 6.59
C ARG A 49 2.04 15.89 6.65
N PHE A 50 1.83 15.20 5.53
CA PHE A 50 2.04 13.76 5.43
C PHE A 50 3.48 13.37 5.75
N LEU A 51 4.48 14.03 5.17
CA LEU A 51 5.89 13.72 5.44
C LEU A 51 6.24 13.84 6.93
N GLN A 52 5.74 14.89 7.59
CA GLN A 52 5.92 15.09 9.04
C GLN A 52 5.20 13.99 9.84
N TYR A 53 3.94 13.69 9.49
CA TYR A 53 3.17 12.64 10.14
C TYR A 53 3.82 11.25 9.99
N HIS A 54 4.23 10.91 8.77
CA HIS A 54 4.78 9.60 8.42
C HIS A 54 6.19 9.41 8.99
N GLY A 55 7.00 10.48 9.00
CA GLY A 55 8.37 10.46 9.53
C GLY A 55 8.49 10.43 11.05
N SER A 56 7.41 10.73 11.79
CA SER A 56 7.40 10.79 13.27
C SER A 56 7.44 9.40 13.93
N ARG A 57 8.59 8.72 13.86
CA ARG A 57 8.77 7.31 14.29
C ARG A 57 8.31 7.05 15.73
N GLY A 58 8.58 7.95 16.66
CA GLY A 58 8.19 7.80 18.08
C GLY A 58 6.69 7.70 18.30
N ALA A 59 5.91 8.59 17.68
CA ALA A 59 4.45 8.55 17.78
C ALA A 59 3.84 7.36 16.99
N ARG A 60 4.44 7.02 15.83
CA ARG A 60 3.95 5.95 14.96
C ARG A 60 4.20 4.55 15.52
N ALA A 61 5.21 4.37 16.37
CA ALA A 61 5.44 3.11 17.08
C ALA A 61 4.23 2.67 17.92
N ALA A 62 3.45 3.63 18.43
CA ALA A 62 2.30 3.37 19.29
C ALA A 62 0.95 3.45 18.56
N THR A 63 0.84 4.32 17.57
CA THR A 63 -0.45 4.68 16.94
C THR A 63 -0.58 4.28 15.48
N GLY A 64 0.51 3.84 14.85
CA GLY A 64 0.48 3.31 13.49
C GLY A 64 0.15 4.33 12.41
N TYR A 65 -0.25 3.83 11.24
CA TYR A 65 -0.26 4.62 10.01
C TYR A 65 -1.66 4.89 9.45
N ASP A 66 -2.68 4.89 10.31
CA ASP A 66 -4.09 4.91 9.89
C ASP A 66 -4.53 6.15 9.09
N LEU A 67 -3.81 7.28 9.20
CA LEU A 67 -4.08 8.50 8.42
C LEU A 67 -3.44 8.51 7.02
N ASN A 68 -2.51 7.60 6.68
CA ASN A 68 -1.89 7.55 5.35
C ASN A 68 -2.93 7.55 4.20
N PRO A 69 -4.02 6.75 4.24
CA PRO A 69 -5.03 6.78 3.18
C PRO A 69 -5.79 8.10 3.08
N GLN A 70 -5.96 8.82 4.21
CA GLN A 70 -6.66 10.11 4.23
C GLN A 70 -5.78 11.20 3.63
N TYR A 71 -4.48 11.21 3.95
CA TYR A 71 -3.51 12.08 3.29
C TYR A 71 -3.44 11.79 1.80
N PHE A 72 -3.39 10.50 1.42
CA PHE A 72 -3.34 10.10 0.03
C PHE A 72 -4.52 10.69 -0.75
N ARG A 73 -5.72 10.46 -0.24
CA ARG A 73 -6.95 11.03 -0.78
C ARG A 73 -6.84 12.55 -0.87
N ALA A 74 -6.64 13.24 0.26
CA ALA A 74 -6.67 14.70 0.32
C ALA A 74 -5.77 15.40 -0.72
N ILE A 75 -4.62 14.80 -1.05
CA ILE A 75 -3.67 15.30 -2.06
C ILE A 75 -4.19 15.03 -3.46
N VAL A 76 -4.47 13.76 -3.80
CA VAL A 76 -4.80 13.39 -5.19
C VAL A 76 -6.20 13.81 -5.64
N GLU A 77 -7.11 14.08 -4.71
CA GLU A 77 -8.40 14.70 -5.04
C GLU A 77 -8.25 16.15 -5.49
N ARG A 78 -7.21 16.86 -5.01
CA ARG A 78 -6.91 18.24 -5.37
C ARG A 78 -6.00 18.32 -6.59
N ASP A 79 -4.91 17.56 -6.56
CA ASP A 79 -3.96 17.51 -7.67
C ASP A 79 -3.72 16.06 -8.13
N PRO A 80 -4.48 15.60 -9.14
CA PRO A 80 -4.28 14.29 -9.75
C PRO A 80 -2.91 14.12 -10.41
N HIS A 81 -2.25 15.20 -10.83
CA HIS A 81 -0.97 15.16 -11.55
C HIS A 81 0.24 15.10 -10.61
N PHE A 82 0.04 15.19 -9.29
CA PHE A 82 1.10 15.13 -8.30
C PHE A 82 1.67 13.71 -8.12
N LEU A 83 2.42 13.22 -9.11
CA LEU A 83 2.89 11.83 -9.18
C LEU A 83 3.74 11.39 -7.99
N ALA A 84 4.54 12.29 -7.41
CA ALA A 84 5.34 11.98 -6.23
C ALA A 84 4.45 11.49 -5.08
N ALA A 85 3.31 12.14 -4.86
CA ALA A 85 2.36 11.74 -3.82
C ALA A 85 1.92 10.29 -4.00
N TYR A 86 1.59 9.84 -5.21
CA TYR A 86 1.24 8.45 -5.45
C TYR A 86 2.37 7.48 -5.12
N PHE A 87 3.60 7.78 -5.54
CA PHE A 87 4.74 6.87 -5.34
C PHE A 87 5.10 6.70 -3.87
N TYR A 88 4.87 7.71 -3.03
CA TYR A 88 5.09 7.60 -1.59
C TYR A 88 3.86 7.09 -0.83
N LEU A 89 2.67 7.60 -1.15
CA LEU A 89 1.45 7.32 -0.38
C LEU A 89 0.78 6.01 -0.74
N SER A 90 0.98 5.49 -1.95
CA SER A 90 0.50 4.15 -2.33
C SER A 90 1.11 3.06 -1.43
N PRO A 91 2.45 2.89 -1.36
CA PRO A 91 3.05 1.90 -0.46
C PRO A 91 2.84 2.26 1.02
N ALA A 92 2.79 3.54 1.38
CA ALA A 92 2.44 3.96 2.74
C ALA A 92 1.01 3.52 3.13
N THR A 93 0.07 3.54 2.18
CA THR A 93 -1.32 3.13 2.39
C THR A 93 -1.47 1.61 2.37
N SER A 94 -0.84 0.91 1.43
CA SER A 94 -0.98 -0.54 1.30
C SER A 94 -0.16 -1.29 2.35
N LEU A 95 1.13 -0.98 2.50
CA LEU A 95 2.05 -1.75 3.33
C LEU A 95 2.06 -1.33 4.80
N PHE A 96 2.01 -0.02 5.07
CA PHE A 96 2.12 0.49 6.45
C PHE A 96 0.75 0.61 7.14
N ALA A 97 -0.28 1.04 6.43
CA ALA A 97 -1.63 1.10 6.97
C ALA A 97 -2.43 -0.20 6.76
N GLY A 98 -1.93 -1.15 5.96
CA GLY A 98 -2.64 -2.40 5.64
C GLY A 98 -3.95 -2.16 4.89
N LYS A 99 -4.01 -1.15 4.00
CA LYS A 99 -5.21 -0.74 3.26
C LYS A 99 -4.99 -0.74 1.73
N PRO A 100 -4.53 -1.85 1.12
CA PRO A 100 -4.24 -1.94 -0.32
C PRO A 100 -5.44 -1.64 -1.21
N GLN A 101 -6.66 -2.00 -0.79
CA GLN A 101 -7.90 -1.67 -1.51
C GLN A 101 -8.07 -0.16 -1.70
N THR A 102 -7.68 0.65 -0.71
CA THR A 102 -7.77 2.10 -0.77
C THR A 102 -6.74 2.67 -1.74
N SER A 103 -5.51 2.15 -1.72
CA SER A 103 -4.46 2.51 -2.68
C SER A 103 -4.90 2.24 -4.12
N VAL A 104 -5.40 1.02 -4.38
CA VAL A 104 -5.90 0.60 -5.71
C VAL A 104 -7.06 1.45 -6.20
N ALA A 105 -7.98 1.82 -5.31
CA ALA A 105 -9.13 2.66 -5.64
C ALA A 105 -8.69 4.08 -6.00
N LEU A 106 -7.86 4.71 -5.17
CA LEU A 106 -7.38 6.08 -5.39
C LEU A 106 -6.55 6.18 -6.69
N ILE A 107 -5.61 5.26 -6.92
CA ILE A 107 -4.85 5.22 -8.18
C ILE A 107 -5.79 5.04 -9.37
N GLY A 108 -6.72 4.08 -9.29
CA GLY A 108 -7.64 3.77 -10.39
C GLY A 108 -8.55 4.94 -10.76
N GLN A 109 -9.12 5.62 -9.76
CA GLN A 109 -9.97 6.80 -9.98
C GLN A 109 -9.19 7.95 -10.60
N ARG A 110 -7.99 8.22 -10.09
CA ARG A 110 -7.26 9.42 -10.49
C ARG A 110 -6.47 9.28 -11.79
N LEU A 111 -6.10 8.06 -12.17
CA LEU A 111 -5.54 7.78 -13.50
C LEU A 111 -6.43 8.22 -14.66
N GLN A 112 -7.74 8.35 -14.46
CA GLN A 112 -8.67 8.86 -15.48
C GLN A 112 -8.50 10.36 -15.75
N HIS A 113 -7.85 11.09 -14.85
CA HIS A 113 -7.64 12.53 -14.93
C HIS A 113 -6.20 12.91 -15.31
N ILE A 114 -5.33 11.93 -15.57
CA ILE A 114 -3.93 12.15 -15.92
C ILE A 114 -3.76 11.86 -17.41
N ASP A 115 -3.27 12.83 -18.17
CA ASP A 115 -2.83 12.60 -19.54
C ASP A 115 -1.50 11.84 -19.53
N THR A 116 -1.58 10.52 -19.69
CA THR A 116 -0.41 9.66 -19.71
C THR A 116 0.44 9.85 -20.95
N SER A 117 -0.12 10.33 -22.07
CA SER A 117 0.63 10.56 -23.32
C SER A 117 1.66 11.69 -23.17
N ARG A 118 1.40 12.64 -22.28
CA ARG A 118 2.30 13.75 -21.92
C ARG A 118 3.09 13.50 -20.65
N THR A 119 2.70 12.49 -19.88
CA THR A 119 3.29 12.20 -18.55
C THR A 119 3.77 10.75 -18.47
N PRO A 120 4.90 10.39 -19.10
CA PRO A 120 5.37 8.99 -19.18
C PRO A 120 5.50 8.31 -17.80
N ARG A 121 5.93 9.08 -16.79
CA ARG A 121 6.09 8.57 -15.43
C ARG A 121 4.77 8.11 -14.80
N ALA A 122 3.62 8.62 -15.25
CA ALA A 122 2.31 8.17 -14.80
C ALA A 122 2.00 6.71 -15.20
N CYS A 123 2.66 6.16 -16.23
CA CYS A 123 2.52 4.75 -16.59
C CYS A 123 2.89 3.79 -15.45
N TYR A 124 3.80 4.20 -14.55
CA TYR A 124 4.16 3.41 -13.38
C TYR A 124 3.02 3.28 -12.37
N LEU A 125 2.03 4.18 -12.35
CA LEU A 125 0.91 4.07 -11.41
C LEU A 125 0.08 2.79 -11.66
N TRP A 126 -0.01 2.36 -12.92
CA TRP A 126 -0.61 1.07 -13.26
C TRP A 126 0.16 -0.11 -12.65
N VAL A 127 1.49 -0.03 -12.56
CA VAL A 127 2.32 -1.04 -11.90
C VAL A 127 2.07 -1.05 -10.40
N TYR A 128 2.03 0.10 -9.74
CA TYR A 128 1.74 0.19 -8.30
C TYR A 128 0.36 -0.41 -7.99
N ARG A 129 -0.65 -0.05 -8.78
CA ARG A 129 -2.00 -0.62 -8.69
C ARG A 129 -2.00 -2.14 -8.92
N GLY A 130 -1.28 -2.60 -9.94
CA GLY A 130 -1.16 -4.02 -10.28
C GLY A 130 -0.50 -4.84 -9.18
N THR A 131 0.56 -4.31 -8.57
CA THR A 131 1.28 -4.94 -7.46
C THR A 131 0.38 -5.11 -6.24
N ASP A 132 -0.35 -4.06 -5.83
CA ASP A 132 -1.28 -4.16 -4.68
C ASP A 132 -2.41 -5.16 -4.97
N GLN A 133 -2.95 -5.15 -6.19
CA GLN A 133 -3.97 -6.11 -6.61
C GLN A 133 -3.44 -7.56 -6.58
N MET A 134 -2.23 -7.77 -7.08
CA MET A 134 -1.60 -9.08 -7.16
C MET A 134 -1.32 -9.66 -5.78
N LEU A 135 -0.80 -8.85 -4.86
CA LEU A 135 -0.32 -9.30 -3.56
C LEU A 135 -1.40 -9.38 -2.49
N PHE A 136 -2.40 -8.51 -2.54
CA PHE A 136 -3.29 -8.32 -1.38
C PHE A 136 -4.77 -8.46 -1.66
N LEU A 137 -5.21 -8.44 -2.93
CA LEU A 137 -6.62 -8.46 -3.29
C LEU A 137 -6.99 -9.75 -4.03
N PRO A 138 -8.25 -10.19 -3.93
CA PRO A 138 -8.76 -11.26 -4.79
C PRO A 138 -8.89 -10.77 -6.23
N GLY A 139 -8.90 -11.71 -7.18
CA GLY A 139 -9.17 -11.40 -8.59
C GLY A 139 -7.95 -10.96 -9.39
N GLN A 140 -7.05 -11.90 -9.63
CA GLN A 140 -5.79 -11.68 -10.37
C GLN A 140 -5.96 -11.11 -11.78
N GLN A 141 -7.11 -11.34 -12.42
CA GLN A 141 -7.42 -10.69 -13.70
C GLN A 141 -7.36 -9.16 -13.58
N ALA A 142 -7.70 -8.58 -12.42
CA ALA A 142 -7.58 -7.16 -12.19
C ALA A 142 -6.11 -6.71 -12.21
N ALA A 143 -5.21 -7.47 -11.55
CA ALA A 143 -3.78 -7.22 -11.60
C ALA A 143 -3.23 -7.34 -13.03
N ALA A 144 -3.57 -8.42 -13.74
CA ALA A 144 -3.16 -8.62 -15.14
C ALA A 144 -3.64 -7.47 -16.05
N ARG A 145 -4.86 -6.96 -15.82
CA ARG A 145 -5.38 -5.78 -16.54
C ARG A 145 -4.56 -4.53 -16.24
N SER A 146 -4.21 -4.28 -14.98
CA SER A 146 -3.37 -3.14 -14.60
C SER A 146 -1.99 -3.21 -15.26
N TYR A 147 -1.31 -4.35 -15.23
CA TYR A 147 -0.01 -4.53 -15.92
C TYR A 147 -0.14 -4.39 -17.44
N ARG A 148 -1.21 -4.90 -18.05
CA ARG A 148 -1.47 -4.69 -19.48
C ARG A 148 -1.66 -3.20 -19.80
N ASN A 149 -2.34 -2.44 -18.96
CA ASN A 149 -2.51 -1.00 -19.12
C ASN A 149 -1.18 -0.27 -18.94
N ALA A 150 -0.33 -0.68 -18.00
CA ALA A 150 1.03 -0.16 -17.86
C ALA A 150 1.83 -0.35 -19.16
N ALA A 151 1.76 -1.56 -19.74
CA ALA A 151 2.45 -1.85 -20.99
C ALA A 151 1.95 -0.99 -22.15
N ARG A 152 0.63 -0.86 -22.31
CA ARG A 152 0.01 -0.03 -23.35
C ARG A 152 0.34 1.45 -23.20
N CYS A 153 0.35 1.94 -21.95
CA CYS A 153 0.75 3.31 -21.64
C CYS A 153 2.20 3.56 -22.05
N ALA A 154 3.11 2.68 -21.60
CA ALA A 154 4.54 2.83 -21.88
C ALA A 154 4.89 2.73 -23.37
N GLN A 155 4.12 1.96 -24.16
CA GLN A 155 4.29 1.87 -25.62
C GLN A 155 4.05 3.19 -26.37
N GLN A 156 3.43 4.19 -25.75
CA GLN A 156 3.18 5.50 -26.36
C GLN A 156 4.41 6.41 -26.35
N HIS A 157 5.49 5.98 -25.69
CA HIS A 157 6.68 6.80 -25.46
C HIS A 157 7.91 6.12 -26.02
N ASP A 158 8.69 6.87 -26.79
CA ASP A 158 9.93 6.36 -27.37
C ASP A 158 11.13 6.65 -26.46
N SER A 159 11.28 5.85 -25.43
CA SER A 159 12.48 5.88 -24.57
C SER A 159 12.85 4.48 -24.09
N ALA A 160 14.14 4.24 -23.88
CA ALA A 160 14.64 2.95 -23.41
C ALA A 160 13.96 2.49 -22.10
N GLN A 161 13.71 3.43 -21.18
CA GLN A 161 13.01 3.18 -19.93
C GLN A 161 11.56 2.72 -20.17
N MET A 162 10.84 3.39 -21.07
CA MET A 162 9.45 3.06 -21.38
C MET A 162 9.33 1.74 -22.16
N HIS A 163 10.26 1.46 -23.08
CA HIS A 163 10.35 0.16 -23.75
C HIS A 163 10.57 -0.98 -22.75
N GLN A 164 11.41 -0.77 -21.74
CA GLN A 164 11.64 -1.76 -20.69
C GLN A 164 10.41 -1.97 -19.81
N LEU A 165 9.72 -0.89 -19.41
CA LEU A 165 8.45 -0.98 -18.68
C LEU A 165 7.38 -1.71 -19.52
N ALA A 166 7.30 -1.43 -20.81
CA ALA A 166 6.35 -2.07 -21.71
C ALA A 166 6.57 -3.59 -21.81
N ARG A 167 7.83 -4.02 -21.94
CA ARG A 167 8.19 -5.45 -21.95
C ARG A 167 7.85 -6.12 -20.63
N SER A 168 8.40 -5.62 -19.52
CA SER A 168 8.24 -6.24 -18.21
C SER A 168 6.77 -6.34 -17.78
N ALA A 169 6.00 -5.26 -17.96
CA ALA A 169 4.58 -5.26 -17.62
C ALA A 169 3.75 -6.20 -18.51
N ARG A 170 4.09 -6.34 -19.80
CA ARG A 170 3.43 -7.30 -20.69
C ARG A 170 3.71 -8.74 -20.26
N ASP A 171 4.94 -9.04 -19.89
CA ASP A 171 5.35 -10.38 -19.42
C ASP A 171 4.66 -10.73 -18.11
N THR A 172 4.61 -9.79 -17.16
CA THR A 172 3.84 -9.98 -15.91
C THR A 172 2.35 -10.18 -16.20
N ALA A 173 1.73 -9.39 -17.10
CA ALA A 173 0.33 -9.56 -17.45
C ALA A 173 0.04 -10.94 -18.08
N ARG A 174 0.97 -11.47 -18.89
CA ARG A 174 0.87 -12.81 -19.48
C ARG A 174 1.03 -13.90 -18.42
N PHE A 175 2.04 -13.78 -17.56
CA PHE A 175 2.27 -14.70 -16.44
C PHE A 175 1.02 -14.80 -15.56
N LEU A 176 0.44 -13.66 -15.16
CA LEU A 176 -0.72 -13.63 -14.29
C LEU A 176 -2.01 -14.19 -14.93
N ARG A 177 -2.05 -14.39 -16.25
CA ARG A 177 -3.18 -15.06 -16.91
C ARG A 177 -3.11 -16.58 -16.83
N THR A 178 -1.91 -17.14 -16.77
CA THR A 178 -1.67 -18.59 -16.84
C THR A 178 -1.22 -19.18 -15.51
N HIS A 179 -0.65 -18.36 -14.63
CA HIS A 179 -0.10 -18.79 -13.34
C HIS A 179 -0.76 -18.01 -12.21
N PRO A 180 -1.82 -18.56 -11.62
CA PRO A 180 -2.54 -17.81 -10.63
C PRO A 180 -1.73 -17.59 -9.35
N ILE A 181 -1.75 -16.37 -8.79
CA ILE A 181 -1.17 -16.14 -7.45
C ILE A 181 -2.08 -16.86 -6.46
N GLY A 182 -1.54 -17.82 -5.71
CA GLY A 182 -2.28 -18.62 -4.77
C GLY A 182 -2.59 -17.89 -3.47
N ASP A 183 -3.48 -18.47 -2.68
CA ASP A 183 -3.80 -17.96 -1.34
C ASP A 183 -2.56 -17.96 -0.43
N ARG A 184 -1.67 -18.94 -0.59
CA ARG A 184 -0.40 -19.02 0.15
C ARG A 184 0.51 -17.82 -0.11
N GLU A 185 0.71 -17.41 -1.35
CA GLU A 185 1.55 -16.27 -1.68
C GLU A 185 0.95 -14.96 -1.17
N ARG A 186 -0.37 -14.80 -1.27
CA ARG A 186 -1.08 -13.64 -0.69
C ARG A 186 -1.00 -13.63 0.83
N ALA A 187 -1.18 -14.77 1.48
CA ALA A 187 -1.08 -14.89 2.93
C ALA A 187 0.34 -14.54 3.39
N ASN A 188 1.36 -14.95 2.64
CA ASN A 188 2.75 -14.58 2.90
C ASN A 188 3.00 -13.06 2.74
N ALA A 189 2.38 -12.41 1.74
CA ALA A 189 2.45 -10.96 1.60
C ALA A 189 1.83 -10.25 2.82
N TRP A 190 0.67 -10.70 3.28
CA TRP A 190 0.03 -10.19 4.51
C TRP A 190 0.84 -10.48 5.78
N ALA A 191 1.50 -11.64 5.89
CA ALA A 191 2.42 -11.95 6.98
C ALA A 191 3.60 -10.96 7.02
N GLY A 192 4.07 -10.51 5.85
CA GLY A 192 5.05 -9.43 5.73
C GLY A 192 4.56 -8.09 6.29
N ILE A 193 3.27 -7.77 6.20
CA ILE A 193 2.66 -6.59 6.85
C ILE A 193 2.58 -6.83 8.36
N LEU A 194 2.05 -7.99 8.78
CA LEU A 194 1.88 -8.35 10.19
C LEU A 194 3.19 -8.20 10.99
N ARG A 195 4.29 -8.76 10.47
CA ARG A 195 5.60 -8.72 11.12
C ARG A 195 6.18 -7.31 11.32
N ARG A 196 5.77 -6.35 10.48
CA ARG A 196 6.25 -4.96 10.52
C ARG A 196 5.25 -3.99 11.12
N ALA A 197 4.03 -4.45 11.45
CA ALA A 197 2.95 -3.59 11.89
C ALA A 197 3.23 -3.03 13.30
N PRO A 198 3.37 -1.70 13.44
CA PRO A 198 3.64 -1.08 14.74
C PRO A 198 2.40 -1.09 15.65
N ASP A 199 1.20 -1.02 15.07
CA ASP A 199 -0.05 -0.83 15.79
C ASP A 199 -0.99 -2.05 15.71
N GLY A 200 -1.87 -2.16 16.70
CA GLY A 200 -2.83 -3.27 16.79
C GLY A 200 -3.87 -3.28 15.65
N ALA A 201 -4.26 -2.14 15.11
CA ALA A 201 -5.27 -2.08 14.05
C ALA A 201 -4.73 -2.66 12.73
N THR A 202 -3.48 -2.34 12.39
CA THR A 202 -2.78 -2.90 11.22
C THR A 202 -2.50 -4.38 11.42
N ARG A 203 -2.08 -4.81 12.62
CA ARG A 203 -1.92 -6.25 12.95
C ARG A 203 -3.23 -7.00 12.73
N GLN A 204 -4.33 -6.50 13.30
CA GLN A 204 -5.62 -7.16 13.17
C GLN A 204 -6.11 -7.23 11.72
N ARG A 205 -5.85 -6.19 10.92
CA ARG A 205 -6.15 -6.23 9.48
C ARG A 205 -5.38 -7.34 8.78
N ALA A 206 -4.09 -7.48 9.07
CA ALA A 206 -3.25 -8.51 8.47
C ALA A 206 -3.64 -9.92 8.93
N ILE A 207 -3.93 -10.11 10.22
CA ILE A 207 -4.42 -11.39 10.79
C ILE A 207 -5.69 -11.84 10.07
N ARG A 208 -6.73 -10.99 10.03
CA ARG A 208 -7.98 -11.30 9.32
C ARG A 208 -7.79 -11.55 7.82
N ALA A 209 -6.74 -10.99 7.21
CA ALA A 209 -6.45 -11.26 5.82
C ALA A 209 -5.79 -12.63 5.62
N ILE A 210 -4.85 -13.00 6.49
CA ILE A 210 -4.21 -14.33 6.52
C ILE A 210 -5.26 -15.42 6.76
N GLU A 211 -6.13 -15.23 7.76
CA GLU A 211 -7.19 -16.19 8.12
C GLU A 211 -8.19 -16.41 6.99
N ARG A 212 -8.62 -15.33 6.31
CA ARG A 212 -9.49 -15.45 5.12
C ARG A 212 -8.87 -16.18 3.95
N LEU A 213 -7.54 -16.27 3.90
CA LEU A 213 -6.78 -17.00 2.89
C LEU A 213 -6.48 -18.44 3.34
N GLY A 214 -7.03 -18.88 4.48
CA GLY A 214 -6.83 -20.22 5.05
C GLY A 214 -5.51 -20.40 5.80
N GLY A 215 -4.80 -19.31 6.10
CA GLY A 215 -3.70 -19.36 7.06
C GLY A 215 -4.20 -19.26 8.49
N GLU A 216 -3.33 -19.55 9.45
CA GLU A 216 -3.62 -19.44 10.89
C GLU A 216 -2.61 -18.50 11.53
N VAL A 217 -3.07 -17.69 12.49
CA VAL A 217 -2.19 -16.85 13.31
C VAL A 217 -2.44 -17.14 14.77
N THR A 218 -1.42 -17.69 15.45
CA THR A 218 -1.49 -18.04 16.87
C THR A 218 -0.52 -17.17 17.67
N ALA A 219 -0.85 -16.92 18.93
CA ALA A 219 0.08 -16.31 19.87
C ALA A 219 0.87 -17.43 20.58
N THR A 220 2.19 -17.32 20.56
CA THR A 220 3.06 -18.20 21.35
C THR A 220 2.95 -17.86 22.84
N ALA A 221 3.42 -18.75 23.71
CA ALA A 221 3.48 -18.50 25.15
C ALA A 221 4.28 -17.23 25.52
N GLY A 222 5.19 -16.78 24.65
CA GLY A 222 5.95 -15.53 24.79
C GLY A 222 5.28 -14.29 24.19
N GLY A 223 4.03 -14.39 23.74
CA GLY A 223 3.27 -13.30 23.13
C GLY A 223 3.71 -12.92 21.72
N GLN A 224 4.58 -13.72 21.09
CA GLN A 224 4.93 -13.54 19.67
C GLN A 224 3.84 -14.13 18.79
N LEU A 225 3.60 -13.51 17.64
CA LEU A 225 2.66 -14.07 16.67
C LEU A 225 3.37 -15.03 15.74
N GLU A 226 2.86 -16.25 15.66
CA GLU A 226 3.28 -17.27 14.70
C GLU A 226 2.27 -17.35 13.56
N VAL A 227 2.76 -17.48 12.32
CA VAL A 227 1.92 -17.54 11.13
C VAL A 227 2.11 -18.87 10.45
N GLN A 228 1.06 -19.68 10.41
CA GLN A 228 0.98 -20.88 9.59
C GLN A 228 0.33 -20.53 8.26
N LEU A 229 1.10 -20.61 7.18
CA LEU A 229 0.59 -20.34 5.83
C LEU A 229 -0.31 -21.49 5.35
N PRO A 230 -1.34 -21.21 4.54
CA PRO A 230 -2.18 -22.25 3.96
C PRO A 230 -1.33 -23.24 3.12
N PRO A 231 -1.78 -24.49 2.97
CA PRO A 231 -1.12 -25.48 2.12
C PRO A 231 -1.04 -24.97 0.68
N ARG A 232 -0.03 -25.42 -0.08
CA ARG A 232 0.05 -25.12 -1.51
C ARG A 232 -1.15 -25.73 -2.23
N GLY A 233 -1.87 -24.92 -3.01
CA GLY A 233 -3.00 -25.39 -3.82
C GLY A 233 -2.56 -26.47 -4.82
N ALA A 234 -3.49 -27.34 -5.24
CA ALA A 234 -3.20 -28.46 -6.15
C ALA A 234 -2.49 -28.04 -7.46
N ALA A 235 -2.76 -26.84 -7.97
CA ALA A 235 -2.13 -26.29 -9.17
C ALA A 235 -0.63 -25.96 -9.03
N GLN A 236 -0.11 -25.82 -7.80
CA GLN A 236 1.31 -25.50 -7.53
C GLN A 236 2.14 -26.73 -7.16
N ARG A 237 1.54 -27.93 -7.07
CA ARG A 237 2.27 -29.18 -6.82
C ARG A 237 3.00 -29.72 -8.05
N GLN A 238 2.72 -29.18 -9.24
CA GLN A 238 3.22 -29.69 -10.53
C GLN A 238 4.43 -28.92 -11.09
N GLN A 239 5.02 -27.98 -10.37
CA GLN A 239 6.33 -27.44 -10.75
C GLN A 239 7.42 -28.32 -10.13
N PRO A 240 8.11 -29.18 -10.90
CA PRO A 240 9.30 -29.85 -10.39
C PRO A 240 10.32 -28.78 -10.00
N ALA A 241 11.02 -29.01 -8.87
CA ALA A 241 12.17 -28.19 -8.51
C ALA A 241 13.16 -28.21 -9.67
N GLU A 242 13.38 -27.07 -10.32
CA GLU A 242 14.46 -26.96 -11.30
C GLU A 242 15.78 -27.31 -10.59
N PRO A 243 16.56 -28.27 -11.12
CA PRO A 243 17.86 -28.58 -10.55
C PRO A 243 18.72 -27.32 -10.64
N ARG A 244 19.29 -26.92 -9.51
CA ARG A 244 20.28 -25.85 -9.44
C ARG A 244 21.41 -26.18 -10.42
N ARG A 245 21.60 -25.33 -11.43
CA ARG A 245 22.80 -25.32 -12.27
C ARG A 245 23.87 -24.48 -11.59
#